data_AF-S6U6E0-F1
#
_entry.id   AF-S6U6E0-F1
#
_cell.length_a   1.000
_cell.length_b   1.000
_cell.length_c   1.000
_cell.angle_alpha   90.00
_cell.angle_beta   90.00
_cell.angle_gamma   90.00
#
_symmetry.space_group_name_H-M   'P 1'
#
loop_
_entity.id
_entity.type
_entity.pdbx_description
1 polymer ?
#
loop_
_entity_poly.entity_id
_entity_poly.type
_entity_poly.pdbx_seq_one_letter_code
_entity_poly.pdbx_strand_id
1 'polypeptide(L)'
;LNNSAVIEAGVNADNSRNGSGDVTLSANGLSNSGSITASRALQATVSQTLNNQGATLNGQASTRIAAAAIDNRQSGRILSQSGSVDINASQVLNSQSGLISSSGSLTITAGSLDNSQQGKLSSSSVLSARISGQFLNQLGLVSANGDLLLNAATLDNRSAEISSLGNLTSTVGQFNNSEKGRLLANGSLQLTSDNLNNQNGSVAGQQNVQLTLGQLTNTGNGSVYGKNNLAVSASGALNNDQGTLRSDGTLDVRAASLSNNSGSTTSAGAASVSTSGA
;
A
#
# COMPACT_ATOMS: atom_id res chain seq x y z
N LEU A 1 -6.69 25.20 14.87
CA LEU A 1 -5.84 26.01 13.98
C LEU A 1 -6.53 26.07 12.62
N ASN A 2 -6.73 27.26 12.07
CA ASN A 2 -7.32 27.44 10.74
C ASN A 2 -6.30 28.17 9.86
N ASN A 3 -5.85 27.53 8.78
CA ASN A 3 -4.97 28.12 7.78
C ASN A 3 -5.65 28.11 6.42
N SER A 4 -5.86 29.29 5.84
CA SER A 4 -6.35 29.46 4.47
C SER A 4 -5.33 30.11 3.54
N ALA A 5 -4.10 30.33 4.03
CA ALA A 5 -3.03 31.02 3.33
C ALA A 5 -1.72 30.22 3.44
N VAL A 6 -0.60 30.89 3.70
CA VAL A 6 0.72 30.26 3.79
C VAL A 6 1.23 30.31 5.22
N ILE A 7 1.64 29.16 5.75
CA ILE A 7 2.54 29.06 6.90
C ILE A 7 3.85 28.49 6.38
N GLU A 8 4.93 29.26 6.49
CA GLU A 8 6.24 28.84 5.98
C GLU A 8 7.33 29.12 7.01
N ALA A 9 8.24 28.17 7.20
CA ALA A 9 9.45 28.34 8.00
C ALA A 9 10.70 28.19 7.13
N GLY A 10 11.73 28.96 7.48
CA GLY A 10 13.01 28.96 6.77
C GLY A 10 13.06 29.92 5.58
N VAL A 11 12.41 31.07 5.71
CA VAL A 11 12.46 32.17 4.74
C VAL A 11 13.43 33.23 5.26
N ASN A 12 14.39 33.64 4.43
CA ASN A 12 15.34 34.70 4.72
C ASN A 12 14.70 36.09 4.49
N ALA A 13 15.38 37.16 4.92
CA ALA A 13 14.90 38.53 4.73
C ALA A 13 14.78 38.96 3.26
N ASP A 14 15.50 38.29 2.35
CA ASP A 14 15.42 38.48 0.90
C ASP A 14 14.40 37.55 0.22
N ASN A 15 13.54 36.88 1.01
CA ASN A 15 12.54 35.90 0.57
C ASN A 15 13.11 34.60 -0.04
N SER A 16 14.42 34.38 -0.01
CA SER A 16 15.01 33.08 -0.35
C SER A 16 14.76 32.04 0.76
N ARG A 17 14.80 30.74 0.43
CA ARG A 17 14.66 29.67 1.43
C ARG A 17 16.03 29.27 1.98
N ASN A 18 16.12 29.11 3.30
CA ASN A 18 17.23 28.45 3.99
C ASN A 18 16.87 27.00 4.37
N GLY A 19 17.84 26.18 4.80
CA GLY A 19 17.62 24.76 5.10
C GLY A 19 17.34 24.44 6.58
N SER A 20 16.98 25.42 7.41
CA SER A 20 16.93 25.26 8.87
C SER A 20 15.52 25.40 9.48
N GLY A 21 14.55 25.82 8.69
CA GLY A 21 13.21 26.18 9.15
C GLY A 21 12.32 24.98 9.42
N ASP A 22 11.96 24.80 10.69
CA ASP A 22 10.94 23.82 11.09
C ASP A 22 9.58 24.49 11.28
N VAL A 23 8.52 23.77 10.97
CA VAL A 23 7.16 24.10 11.39
C VAL A 23 6.70 23.05 12.39
N THR A 24 6.31 23.49 13.59
CA THR A 24 5.66 22.65 14.60
C THR A 24 4.24 23.14 14.84
N LEU A 25 3.26 22.27 14.66
CA LEU A 25 1.85 22.55 14.87
C LEU A 25 1.33 21.69 16.03
N SER A 26 0.68 22.32 17.00
CA SER A 26 -0.07 21.65 18.05
C SER A 26 -1.47 22.24 18.11
N ALA A 27 -2.50 21.41 17.95
CA ALA A 27 -3.89 21.88 17.96
C ALA A 27 -4.86 20.76 18.36
N ASN A 28 -6.07 21.13 18.76
CA ASN A 28 -7.15 20.15 18.87
C ASN A 28 -7.61 19.70 17.47
N GLY A 29 -7.99 20.66 16.62
CA GLY A 29 -8.24 20.43 15.20
C GLY A 29 -7.38 21.36 14.34
N LEU A 30 -7.02 20.90 13.16
CA LEU A 30 -6.31 21.68 12.15
C LEU A 30 -7.12 21.66 10.85
N SER A 31 -7.58 22.83 10.40
CA SER A 31 -8.15 23.01 9.06
C SER A 31 -7.15 23.77 8.20
N ASN A 32 -6.55 23.08 7.23
CA ASN A 32 -5.65 23.66 6.25
C ASN A 32 -6.32 23.61 4.87
N SER A 33 -6.61 24.78 4.31
CA SER A 33 -7.06 24.97 2.92
C SER A 33 -6.04 25.75 2.08
N GLY A 34 -4.83 25.99 2.63
CA GLY A 34 -3.72 26.67 1.98
C GLY A 34 -2.47 25.81 1.90
N SER A 35 -1.30 26.37 2.22
CA SER A 35 -0.02 25.67 2.23
C SER A 35 0.67 25.81 3.57
N ILE A 36 1.21 24.70 4.08
CA ILE A 36 2.13 24.69 5.22
C ILE A 36 3.43 24.04 4.77
N THR A 37 4.52 24.81 4.80
CA THR A 37 5.82 24.39 4.27
C THR A 37 6.93 24.62 5.29
N ALA A 38 7.65 23.57 5.65
CA ALA A 38 8.89 23.66 6.42
C ALA A 38 10.08 23.42 5.50
N SER A 39 11.04 24.34 5.48
CA SER A 39 12.27 24.16 4.72
C SER A 39 13.18 23.06 5.27
N ARG A 40 12.91 22.56 6.48
CA ARG A 40 13.55 21.37 7.05
C ARG A 40 12.53 20.34 7.51
N ALA A 41 11.93 20.47 8.70
CA ALA A 41 10.99 19.48 9.23
C ALA A 41 9.62 20.07 9.53
N LEU A 42 8.57 19.38 9.08
CA LEU A 42 7.20 19.65 9.46
C LEU A 42 6.75 18.61 10.50
N GLN A 43 6.36 19.06 11.68
CA GLN A 43 5.72 18.22 12.69
C GLN A 43 4.32 18.76 13.02
N ALA A 44 3.30 17.91 12.92
CA ALA A 44 1.94 18.24 13.31
C ALA A 44 1.39 17.22 14.32
N THR A 45 0.97 17.71 15.49
CA THR A 45 0.26 16.94 16.51
C THR A 45 -1.14 17.50 16.67
N VAL A 46 -2.15 16.74 16.28
CA VAL A 46 -3.56 17.19 16.23
C VAL A 46 -4.43 16.20 17.00
N SER A 47 -4.99 16.58 18.15
CA SER A 47 -5.70 15.59 19.00
C SER A 47 -7.01 15.06 18.39
N GLN A 48 -7.58 15.76 17.40
CA GLN A 48 -8.77 15.39 16.66
C GLN A 48 -8.46 15.29 15.15
N THR A 49 -9.20 16.03 14.32
CA THR A 49 -9.09 15.98 12.86
C THR A 49 -8.08 16.98 12.33
N LEU A 50 -7.17 16.49 11.50
CA LEU A 50 -6.36 17.25 10.56
C LEU A 50 -7.06 17.21 9.20
N ASN A 51 -7.75 18.29 8.83
CA ASN A 51 -8.30 18.48 7.49
C ASN A 51 -7.27 19.20 6.61
N ASN A 52 -6.83 18.54 5.55
CA ASN A 52 -5.91 19.00 4.51
C ASN A 52 -6.50 18.84 3.10
N GLN A 53 -7.83 18.87 2.98
CA GLN A 53 -8.50 18.74 1.68
C GLN A 53 -8.07 19.85 0.72
N GLY A 54 -7.65 19.48 -0.49
CA GLY A 54 -7.19 20.43 -1.52
C GLY A 54 -5.94 21.24 -1.16
N ALA A 55 -5.31 20.94 -0.03
CA ALA A 55 -4.25 21.75 0.55
C ALA A 55 -2.90 21.02 0.55
N THR A 56 -1.85 21.67 1.03
CA THR A 56 -0.50 21.08 1.07
C THR A 56 0.13 21.18 2.45
N LEU A 57 0.67 20.04 2.91
CA LEU A 57 1.62 19.92 4.02
C LEU A 57 2.94 19.39 3.46
N ASN A 58 4.02 20.13 3.65
CA ASN A 58 5.31 19.78 3.09
C ASN A 58 6.45 20.08 4.06
N GLY A 59 7.29 19.09 4.34
CA GLY A 59 8.55 19.25 5.04
C GLY A 59 9.69 18.73 4.18
N GLN A 60 10.71 19.55 3.94
CA GLN A 60 11.77 19.18 3.01
C GLN A 60 12.48 17.88 3.42
N ALA A 61 13.00 17.81 4.65
CA ALA A 61 13.71 16.65 5.20
C ALA A 61 12.78 15.64 5.88
N SER A 62 11.65 16.08 6.46
CA SER A 62 10.64 15.17 6.98
C SER A 62 9.28 15.83 7.18
N THR A 63 8.23 15.03 7.07
CA THR A 63 6.87 15.38 7.50
C THR A 63 6.37 14.32 8.48
N ARG A 64 6.16 14.70 9.74
CA ARG A 64 5.64 13.81 10.79
C ARG A 64 4.27 14.29 11.25
N ILE A 65 3.27 13.43 11.19
CA ILE A 65 1.89 13.76 11.57
C ILE A 65 1.39 12.72 12.58
N ALA A 66 0.93 13.21 13.73
CA ALA A 66 0.16 12.44 14.69
C ALA A 66 -1.24 13.06 14.80
N ALA A 67 -2.30 12.33 14.46
CA ALA A 67 -3.66 12.84 14.55
C ALA A 67 -4.70 11.76 14.89
N ALA A 68 -5.87 12.10 15.42
CA ALA A 68 -6.94 11.10 15.52
C ALA A 68 -7.45 10.73 14.12
N ALA A 69 -7.73 11.74 13.29
CA ALA A 69 -8.13 11.57 11.90
C ALA A 69 -7.37 12.52 10.98
N ILE A 70 -6.98 12.03 9.80
CA ILE A 70 -6.41 12.82 8.72
C ILE A 70 -7.35 12.77 7.54
N ASP A 71 -7.71 13.93 7.00
CA ASP A 71 -8.46 14.06 5.77
C ASP A 71 -7.62 14.78 4.72
N ASN A 72 -7.03 14.00 3.82
CA ASN A 72 -6.16 14.43 2.73
C ASN A 72 -6.84 14.26 1.36
N ARG A 73 -8.18 14.21 1.33
CA ARG A 73 -8.95 14.01 0.10
C ARG A 73 -8.95 15.25 -0.80
N GLN A 74 -9.66 15.18 -1.92
CA GLN A 74 -9.88 16.30 -2.84
C GLN A 74 -8.58 16.94 -3.35
N SER A 75 -7.64 16.11 -3.81
CA SER A 75 -6.29 16.54 -4.22
C SER A 75 -5.44 17.14 -3.09
N GLY A 76 -5.73 16.81 -1.84
CA GLY A 76 -4.87 17.11 -0.70
C GLY A 76 -3.49 16.45 -0.84
N ARG A 77 -2.44 17.12 -0.34
CA ARG A 77 -1.05 16.67 -0.48
C ARG A 77 -0.33 16.67 0.86
N ILE A 78 0.25 15.53 1.23
CA ILE A 78 1.19 15.37 2.34
C ILE A 78 2.51 14.87 1.76
N LEU A 79 3.56 15.69 1.87
CA LEU A 79 4.79 15.51 1.10
C LEU A 79 6.03 15.57 1.98
N SER A 80 7.07 14.85 1.57
CA SER A 80 8.46 15.20 1.90
C SER A 80 9.35 15.09 0.68
N GLN A 81 10.11 16.16 0.38
CA GLN A 81 10.84 16.32 -0.88
C GLN A 81 12.25 15.74 -0.89
N SER A 82 12.86 15.54 0.28
CA SER A 82 14.22 14.99 0.43
C SER A 82 14.35 13.97 1.56
N GLY A 83 13.25 13.63 2.23
CA GLY A 83 13.26 12.60 3.27
C GLY A 83 11.89 12.00 3.53
N SER A 84 11.63 11.65 4.78
CA SER A 84 10.57 10.72 5.15
C SER A 84 9.20 11.38 5.41
N VAL A 85 8.15 10.59 5.19
CA VAL A 85 6.82 10.89 5.72
C VAL A 85 6.46 9.82 6.76
N ASP A 86 6.10 10.25 7.97
CA ASP A 86 5.64 9.37 9.05
C ASP A 86 4.27 9.83 9.53
N ILE A 87 3.27 8.96 9.38
CA ILE A 87 1.89 9.20 9.77
C ILE A 87 1.48 8.19 10.84
N ASN A 88 0.98 8.71 11.96
CA ASN A 88 0.30 7.94 13.00
C ASN A 88 -1.11 8.51 13.20
N ALA A 89 -2.14 7.73 12.87
CA ALA A 89 -3.51 8.16 13.09
C ALA A 89 -4.49 7.03 13.37
N SER A 90 -5.67 7.32 13.91
CA SER A 90 -6.72 6.27 13.96
C SER A 90 -7.35 6.06 12.59
N GLN A 91 -7.50 7.14 11.81
CA GLN A 91 -8.06 7.09 10.46
C GLN A 91 -7.28 7.99 9.50
N VAL A 92 -7.01 7.48 8.29
CA VAL A 92 -6.43 8.26 7.20
C VAL A 92 -7.36 8.18 5.99
N LEU A 93 -7.89 9.32 5.56
CA LEU A 93 -8.68 9.47 4.33
C LEU A 93 -7.79 10.14 3.28
N ASN A 94 -7.41 9.38 2.26
CA ASN A 94 -6.57 9.81 1.14
C ASN A 94 -7.25 9.56 -0.22
N SER A 95 -8.56 9.29 -0.22
CA SER A 95 -9.33 9.10 -1.44
C SER A 95 -9.56 10.39 -2.24
N GLN A 96 -10.21 10.30 -3.40
CA GLN A 96 -10.54 11.47 -4.24
C GLN A 96 -9.28 12.27 -4.64
N SER A 97 -8.34 11.59 -5.27
CA SER A 97 -7.07 12.17 -5.75
C SER A 97 -6.11 12.67 -4.67
N GLY A 98 -6.30 12.26 -3.40
CA GLY A 98 -5.34 12.54 -2.32
C GLY A 98 -3.96 11.94 -2.60
N LEU A 99 -2.91 12.66 -2.21
CA LEU A 99 -1.52 12.26 -2.40
C LEU A 99 -0.76 12.29 -1.07
N ILE A 100 -0.18 11.15 -0.71
CA ILE A 100 0.84 11.03 0.35
C ILE A 100 2.12 10.52 -0.32
N SER A 101 3.16 11.35 -0.33
CA SER A 101 4.41 11.03 -1.05
C SER A 101 5.66 11.38 -0.27
N SER A 102 6.66 10.49 -0.34
CA SER A 102 7.96 10.68 0.30
C SER A 102 9.10 10.41 -0.69
N SER A 103 10.06 11.34 -0.78
CA SER A 103 11.34 11.12 -1.46
C SER A 103 12.31 10.22 -0.67
N GLY A 104 12.00 9.91 0.58
CA GLY A 104 12.61 8.87 1.38
C GLY A 104 11.61 7.75 1.68
N SER A 105 11.60 7.26 2.91
CA SER A 105 10.65 6.23 3.36
C SER A 105 9.29 6.82 3.72
N LEU A 106 8.22 6.12 3.36
CA LEU A 106 6.86 6.41 3.80
C LEU A 106 6.43 5.39 4.86
N THR A 107 6.10 5.84 6.06
CA THR A 107 5.52 5.00 7.12
C THR A 107 4.13 5.49 7.48
N ILE A 108 3.16 4.58 7.47
CA ILE A 108 1.79 4.84 7.90
C ILE A 108 1.40 3.79 8.93
N THR A 109 1.07 4.25 10.14
CA THR A 109 0.44 3.43 11.18
C THR A 109 -0.97 3.96 11.37
N ALA A 110 -1.99 3.14 11.08
CA ALA A 110 -3.37 3.57 11.25
C ALA A 110 -4.36 2.48 11.68
N GLY A 111 -5.50 2.90 12.21
CA GLY A 111 -6.65 2.01 12.43
C GLY A 111 -7.35 1.65 11.12
N SER A 112 -7.60 2.64 10.28
CA SER A 112 -8.10 2.46 8.92
C SER A 112 -7.44 3.42 7.93
N LEU A 113 -7.39 3.00 6.67
CA LEU A 113 -6.82 3.76 5.58
C LEU A 113 -7.71 3.64 4.34
N ASP A 114 -8.25 4.77 3.89
CA ASP A 114 -8.96 4.88 2.61
C ASP A 114 -8.08 5.59 1.59
N ASN A 115 -7.48 4.83 0.68
CA ASN A 115 -6.72 5.30 -0.48
C ASN A 115 -7.50 5.06 -1.79
N SER A 116 -8.82 4.92 -1.73
CA SER A 116 -9.64 4.62 -2.90
C SER A 116 -9.80 5.83 -3.84
N GLN A 117 -10.46 5.65 -4.98
CA GLN A 117 -10.88 6.76 -5.87
C GLN A 117 -9.71 7.68 -6.27
N GLN A 118 -8.68 7.11 -6.91
CA GLN A 118 -7.47 7.81 -7.36
C GLN A 118 -6.56 8.33 -6.23
N GLY A 119 -6.74 7.84 -4.99
CA GLY A 119 -5.78 8.05 -3.93
C GLY A 119 -4.41 7.44 -4.27
N LYS A 120 -3.34 8.13 -3.88
CA LYS A 120 -1.96 7.69 -4.13
C LYS A 120 -1.09 7.74 -2.89
N LEU A 121 -0.41 6.62 -2.62
CA LEU A 121 0.68 6.49 -1.66
C LEU A 121 1.96 6.17 -2.42
N SER A 122 3.00 6.99 -2.27
CA SER A 122 4.27 6.74 -2.96
C SER A 122 5.50 6.97 -2.08
N SER A 123 6.50 6.10 -2.25
CA SER A 123 7.82 6.24 -1.62
C SER A 123 8.93 6.00 -2.64
N SER A 124 9.96 6.86 -2.62
CA SER A 124 11.21 6.64 -3.35
C SER A 124 12.15 5.64 -2.67
N SER A 125 11.78 5.09 -1.51
CA SER A 125 12.50 4.08 -0.76
C SER A 125 11.49 3.04 -0.24
N VAL A 126 11.60 2.64 1.02
CA VAL A 126 10.68 1.71 1.68
C VAL A 126 9.32 2.36 1.96
N LEU A 127 8.25 1.66 1.62
CA LEU A 127 6.89 1.97 2.07
C LEU A 127 6.44 0.94 3.11
N SER A 128 6.09 1.39 4.31
CA SER A 128 5.52 0.55 5.36
C SER A 128 4.13 1.04 5.76
N ALA A 129 3.10 0.22 5.52
CA ALA A 129 1.73 0.48 5.93
C ALA A 129 1.29 -0.57 6.95
N ARG A 130 1.11 -0.16 8.20
CA ARG A 130 0.60 -0.99 9.31
C ARG A 130 -0.80 -0.52 9.67
N ILE A 131 -1.80 -1.20 9.11
CA ILE A 131 -3.20 -0.86 9.26
C ILE A 131 -3.85 -1.92 10.14
N SER A 132 -4.35 -1.58 11.34
CA SER A 132 -4.91 -2.62 12.22
C SER A 132 -6.28 -3.12 11.77
N GLY A 133 -6.99 -2.34 10.95
CA GLY A 133 -8.31 -2.63 10.42
C GLY A 133 -8.36 -2.66 8.90
N GLN A 134 -9.25 -1.87 8.33
CA GLN A 134 -9.54 -1.85 6.90
C GLN A 134 -8.58 -0.95 6.12
N PHE A 135 -8.05 -1.48 5.03
CA PHE A 135 -7.35 -0.74 3.99
C PHE A 135 -8.13 -0.82 2.67
N LEU A 136 -8.75 0.30 2.27
CA LEU A 136 -9.40 0.44 0.96
C LEU A 136 -8.41 1.06 -0.03
N ASN A 137 -8.13 0.36 -1.13
CA ASN A 137 -7.30 0.86 -2.22
C ASN A 137 -8.03 0.83 -3.57
N GLN A 138 -9.36 0.67 -3.61
CA GLN A 138 -10.13 0.57 -4.86
C GLN A 138 -9.89 1.76 -5.78
N LEU A 139 -9.50 1.51 -7.04
CA LEU A 139 -9.09 2.56 -8.00
C LEU A 139 -7.92 3.45 -7.49
N GLY A 140 -7.18 2.98 -6.50
CA GLY A 140 -6.04 3.65 -5.89
C GLY A 140 -4.70 3.08 -6.35
N LEU A 141 -3.64 3.74 -5.91
CA LEU A 141 -2.26 3.33 -6.16
C LEU A 141 -1.44 3.35 -4.87
N VAL A 142 -0.73 2.25 -4.63
CA VAL A 142 0.36 2.17 -3.64
C VAL A 142 1.62 1.74 -4.37
N SER A 143 2.68 2.56 -4.32
CA SER A 143 3.92 2.28 -5.05
C SER A 143 5.16 2.58 -4.21
N ALA A 144 6.09 1.63 -4.12
CA ALA A 144 7.39 1.82 -3.49
C ALA A 144 8.54 1.58 -4.49
N ASN A 145 9.53 2.47 -4.51
CA ASN A 145 10.76 2.25 -5.28
C ASN A 145 11.76 1.33 -4.57
N GLY A 146 11.60 1.13 -3.27
CA GLY A 146 12.25 0.07 -2.49
C GLY A 146 11.24 -0.99 -2.06
N ASP A 147 11.48 -1.61 -0.91
CA ASP A 147 10.60 -2.64 -0.37
C ASP A 147 9.24 -2.07 0.05
N LEU A 148 8.21 -2.90 -0.09
CA LEU A 148 6.86 -2.61 0.38
C LEU A 148 6.47 -3.62 1.48
N LEU A 149 6.14 -3.10 2.66
CA LEU A 149 5.67 -3.87 3.81
C LEU A 149 4.24 -3.46 4.13
N LEU A 150 3.30 -4.39 4.00
CA LEU A 150 1.88 -4.13 4.21
C LEU A 150 1.30 -5.07 5.27
N ASN A 151 0.62 -4.52 6.26
CA ASN A 151 -0.22 -5.27 7.18
C ASN A 151 -1.62 -4.64 7.25
N ALA A 152 -2.66 -5.47 7.17
CA ALA A 152 -4.06 -5.06 7.27
C ALA A 152 -4.93 -6.19 7.84
N ALA A 153 -6.04 -5.88 8.52
CA ALA A 153 -7.04 -6.92 8.79
C ALA A 153 -7.82 -7.26 7.50
N THR A 154 -8.18 -6.24 6.73
CA THR A 154 -8.81 -6.39 5.41
C THR A 154 -8.16 -5.46 4.40
N LEU A 155 -7.98 -5.93 3.17
CA LEU A 155 -7.46 -5.16 2.05
C LEU A 155 -8.37 -5.32 0.84
N ASP A 156 -8.87 -4.20 0.32
CA ASP A 156 -9.63 -4.15 -0.94
C ASP A 156 -8.81 -3.41 -2.00
N ASN A 157 -8.20 -4.17 -2.92
CA ASN A 157 -7.38 -3.71 -4.02
C ASN A 157 -8.07 -3.90 -5.39
N ARG A 158 -9.41 -3.91 -5.43
CA ARG A 158 -10.13 -4.07 -6.70
C ARG A 158 -9.88 -2.92 -7.65
N SER A 159 -9.68 -3.24 -8.93
CA SER A 159 -9.38 -2.26 -9.99
C SER A 159 -8.25 -1.29 -9.63
N ALA A 160 -7.27 -1.75 -8.86
CA ALA A 160 -6.21 -0.93 -8.28
C ALA A 160 -4.84 -1.60 -8.39
N GLU A 161 -3.80 -0.88 -7.99
CA GLU A 161 -2.43 -1.40 -7.99
C GLU A 161 -1.74 -1.17 -6.64
N ILE A 162 -1.08 -2.23 -6.16
CA ILE A 162 -0.06 -2.19 -5.11
C ILE A 162 1.21 -2.78 -5.72
N SER A 163 2.27 -1.97 -5.82
CA SER A 163 3.51 -2.37 -6.48
C SER A 163 4.77 -1.94 -5.73
N SER A 164 5.82 -2.75 -5.88
CA SER A 164 7.17 -2.48 -5.37
C SER A 164 8.21 -2.73 -6.45
N LEU A 165 9.18 -1.82 -6.58
CA LEU A 165 10.40 -2.07 -7.37
C LEU A 165 11.43 -2.92 -6.61
N GLY A 166 11.25 -3.09 -5.30
CA GLY A 166 11.98 -4.04 -4.45
C GLY A 166 11.12 -5.27 -4.12
N ASN A 167 11.30 -5.79 -2.91
CA ASN A 167 10.49 -6.90 -2.39
C ASN A 167 9.14 -6.41 -1.89
N LEU A 168 8.12 -7.25 -2.03
CA LEU A 168 6.81 -7.01 -1.45
C LEU A 168 6.52 -8.08 -0.39
N THR A 169 6.29 -7.65 0.85
CA THR A 169 5.84 -8.50 1.94
C THR A 169 4.50 -8.01 2.45
N SER A 170 3.48 -8.86 2.43
CA SER A 170 2.13 -8.52 2.85
C SER A 170 1.57 -9.57 3.81
N THR A 171 0.93 -9.11 4.88
CA THR A 171 0.20 -9.96 5.84
C THR A 171 -1.19 -9.39 6.05
N VAL A 172 -2.21 -10.06 5.52
CA VAL A 172 -3.59 -9.55 5.50
C VAL A 172 -4.59 -10.63 5.89
N GLY A 173 -5.55 -10.36 6.76
CA GLY A 173 -6.62 -11.33 7.06
C GLY A 173 -7.44 -11.68 5.81
N GLN A 174 -8.25 -10.74 5.32
CA GLN A 174 -9.04 -10.90 4.09
C GLN A 174 -8.53 -9.98 2.97
N PHE A 175 -8.11 -10.55 1.86
CA PHE A 175 -7.56 -9.80 0.74
C PHE A 175 -8.39 -9.99 -0.53
N ASN A 176 -9.07 -8.92 -0.94
CA ASN A 176 -9.74 -8.84 -2.23
C ASN A 176 -8.84 -8.13 -3.26
N ASN A 177 -8.30 -8.89 -4.20
CA ASN A 177 -7.52 -8.43 -5.36
C ASN A 177 -8.28 -8.67 -6.68
N SER A 178 -9.61 -8.80 -6.62
CA SER A 178 -10.42 -9.12 -7.80
C SER A 178 -10.54 -7.94 -8.78
N GLU A 179 -11.26 -8.14 -9.89
CA GLU A 179 -11.68 -7.06 -10.80
C GLU A 179 -10.49 -6.19 -11.29
N LYS A 180 -9.48 -6.83 -11.88
CA LYS A 180 -8.23 -6.19 -12.36
C LYS A 180 -7.36 -5.59 -11.25
N GLY A 181 -7.54 -6.02 -10.00
CA GLY A 181 -6.60 -5.75 -8.93
C GLY A 181 -5.21 -6.32 -9.24
N ARG A 182 -4.16 -5.57 -8.88
CA ARG A 182 -2.76 -5.90 -9.17
C ARG A 182 -1.92 -5.82 -7.90
N LEU A 183 -1.22 -6.92 -7.59
CA LEU A 183 -0.20 -7.00 -6.56
C LEU A 183 1.13 -7.41 -7.21
N LEU A 184 2.10 -6.49 -7.26
CA LEU A 184 3.28 -6.65 -8.11
C LEU A 184 4.58 -6.40 -7.33
N ALA A 185 5.60 -7.23 -7.57
CA ALA A 185 6.95 -7.00 -7.10
C ALA A 185 7.97 -7.18 -8.23
N ASN A 186 8.91 -6.24 -8.38
CA ASN A 186 10.13 -6.48 -9.16
C ASN A 186 11.14 -7.34 -8.40
N GLY A 187 11.00 -7.44 -7.09
CA GLY A 187 11.71 -8.39 -6.24
C GLY A 187 10.92 -9.67 -6.00
N SER A 188 11.18 -10.28 -4.84
CA SER A 188 10.37 -11.40 -4.34
C SER A 188 9.05 -10.89 -3.76
N LEU A 189 7.98 -11.66 -3.93
CA LEU A 189 6.67 -11.39 -3.38
C LEU A 189 6.34 -12.46 -2.33
N GLN A 190 6.09 -12.03 -1.10
CA GLN A 190 5.63 -12.86 0.00
C GLN A 190 4.28 -12.35 0.47
N LEU A 191 3.26 -13.21 0.43
CA LEU A 191 1.92 -12.91 0.93
C LEU A 191 1.48 -13.96 1.93
N THR A 192 1.08 -13.52 3.11
CA THR A 192 0.36 -14.33 4.09
C THR A 192 -1.08 -13.82 4.22
N SER A 193 -2.09 -14.69 4.06
CA SER A 193 -3.48 -14.27 4.19
C SER A 193 -4.46 -15.40 4.53
N ASP A 194 -5.53 -15.13 5.29
CA ASP A 194 -6.56 -16.16 5.54
C ASP A 194 -7.37 -16.43 4.27
N ASN A 195 -7.65 -15.40 3.48
CA ASN A 195 -8.33 -15.55 2.20
C ASN A 195 -7.78 -14.56 1.16
N LEU A 196 -7.38 -15.09 0.02
CA LEU A 196 -7.10 -14.30 -1.17
C LEU A 196 -8.17 -14.55 -2.24
N ASN A 197 -8.95 -13.51 -2.56
CA ASN A 197 -9.76 -13.46 -3.77
C ASN A 197 -8.98 -12.74 -4.88
N ASN A 198 -8.48 -13.50 -5.86
CA ASN A 198 -7.77 -13.03 -7.04
C ASN A 198 -8.60 -13.21 -8.33
N GLN A 199 -9.93 -13.22 -8.24
CA GLN A 199 -10.79 -13.40 -9.40
C GLN A 199 -10.62 -12.25 -10.41
N ASN A 200 -10.21 -12.55 -11.64
CA ASN A 200 -9.83 -11.54 -12.65
C ASN A 200 -8.73 -10.57 -12.18
N GLY A 201 -7.96 -10.95 -11.15
CA GLY A 201 -6.85 -10.18 -10.60
C GLY A 201 -5.49 -10.73 -11.04
N SER A 202 -4.42 -10.04 -10.62
CA SER A 202 -3.04 -10.46 -10.86
C SER A 202 -2.19 -10.34 -9.61
N VAL A 203 -1.48 -11.42 -9.28
CA VAL A 203 -0.40 -11.46 -8.29
C VAL A 203 0.87 -11.90 -9.00
N ALA A 204 1.90 -11.05 -9.05
CA ALA A 204 3.10 -11.33 -9.82
C ALA A 204 4.39 -10.84 -9.15
N GLY A 205 5.42 -11.68 -9.19
CA GLY A 205 6.78 -11.35 -8.78
C GLY A 205 7.79 -11.62 -9.89
N GLN A 206 8.75 -10.71 -10.09
CA GLN A 206 9.87 -10.90 -11.02
C GLN A 206 10.99 -11.78 -10.43
N GLN A 207 10.84 -12.24 -9.19
CA GLN A 207 11.68 -13.28 -8.58
C GLN A 207 10.80 -14.42 -8.05
N ASN A 208 10.97 -14.81 -6.78
CA ASN A 208 10.15 -15.83 -6.14
C ASN A 208 8.79 -15.23 -5.72
N VAL A 209 7.73 -16.01 -5.87
CA VAL A 209 6.42 -15.72 -5.30
C VAL A 209 6.08 -16.82 -4.31
N GLN A 210 5.85 -16.42 -3.06
CA GLN A 210 5.42 -17.31 -1.99
C GLN A 210 4.09 -16.82 -1.41
N LEU A 211 3.07 -17.67 -1.51
CA LEU A 211 1.75 -17.42 -0.94
C LEU A 211 1.48 -18.44 0.17
N THR A 212 1.27 -17.96 1.39
CA THR A 212 0.83 -18.75 2.54
C THR A 212 -0.60 -18.35 2.88
N LEU A 213 -1.55 -19.21 2.58
CA LEU A 213 -2.96 -18.86 2.51
C LEU A 213 -3.83 -19.77 3.39
N GLY A 214 -4.95 -19.25 3.88
CA GLY A 214 -6.08 -20.09 4.30
C GLY A 214 -6.77 -20.69 3.08
N GLN A 215 -7.30 -19.82 2.21
CA GLN A 215 -7.94 -20.19 0.95
C GLN A 215 -7.51 -19.27 -0.19
N LEU A 216 -7.55 -19.80 -1.41
CA LEU A 216 -7.28 -19.06 -2.64
C LEU A 216 -8.43 -19.23 -3.64
N THR A 217 -9.02 -18.12 -4.06
CA THR A 217 -9.91 -18.06 -5.23
C THR A 217 -9.19 -17.34 -6.37
N ASN A 218 -8.62 -18.10 -7.30
CA ASN A 218 -7.92 -17.61 -8.48
C ASN A 218 -8.70 -18.01 -9.74
N THR A 219 -9.88 -17.40 -9.96
CA THR A 219 -10.80 -17.80 -11.03
C THR A 219 -11.01 -16.73 -12.10
N GLY A 220 -11.70 -17.10 -13.18
CA GLY A 220 -11.88 -16.23 -14.35
C GLY A 220 -10.53 -15.96 -15.00
N ASN A 221 -10.17 -14.69 -15.24
CA ASN A 221 -8.82 -14.33 -15.70
C ASN A 221 -7.82 -14.13 -14.55
N GLY A 222 -8.07 -14.74 -13.39
CA GLY A 222 -7.15 -14.68 -12.24
C GLY A 222 -5.79 -15.27 -12.57
N SER A 223 -4.72 -14.55 -12.23
CA SER A 223 -3.34 -14.98 -12.50
C SER A 223 -2.45 -14.85 -11.27
N VAL A 224 -1.70 -15.90 -10.99
CA VAL A 224 -0.59 -15.92 -10.03
C VAL A 224 0.68 -16.35 -10.77
N TYR A 225 1.69 -15.49 -10.79
CA TYR A 225 2.90 -15.69 -11.59
C TYR A 225 4.18 -15.43 -10.79
N GLY A 226 5.05 -16.44 -10.72
CA GLY A 226 6.41 -16.29 -10.19
C GLY A 226 7.46 -16.53 -11.27
N LYS A 227 8.24 -15.49 -11.61
CA LYS A 227 9.26 -15.60 -12.67
C LYS A 227 10.35 -16.62 -12.33
N ASN A 228 10.84 -16.65 -11.09
CA ASN A 228 11.80 -17.67 -10.68
C ASN A 228 11.07 -18.91 -10.17
N ASN A 229 10.38 -18.80 -9.04
CA ASN A 229 9.65 -19.92 -8.46
C ASN A 229 8.29 -19.45 -7.99
N LEU A 230 7.30 -20.34 -8.06
CA LEU A 230 5.97 -20.14 -7.46
C LEU A 230 5.75 -21.20 -6.39
N ALA A 231 5.60 -20.76 -5.13
CA ALA A 231 5.16 -21.60 -4.03
C ALA A 231 3.79 -21.12 -3.53
N VAL A 232 2.80 -22.00 -3.53
CA VAL A 232 1.46 -21.74 -2.98
C VAL A 232 1.16 -22.81 -1.93
N SER A 233 1.05 -22.39 -0.68
CA SER A 233 0.59 -23.23 0.42
C SER A 233 -0.75 -22.70 0.90
N ALA A 234 -1.84 -23.43 0.66
CA ALA A 234 -3.16 -23.15 1.19
C ALA A 234 -3.51 -24.19 2.26
N SER A 235 -3.96 -23.77 3.44
CA SER A 235 -4.44 -24.73 4.46
C SER A 235 -5.83 -25.28 4.17
N GLY A 236 -6.59 -24.62 3.28
CA GLY A 236 -7.90 -25.02 2.80
C GLY A 236 -7.95 -25.18 1.28
N ALA A 237 -9.07 -24.78 0.68
CA ALA A 237 -9.31 -24.92 -0.74
C ALA A 237 -8.47 -23.94 -1.59
N LEU A 238 -7.89 -24.48 -2.66
CA LEU A 238 -7.34 -23.72 -3.77
C LEU A 238 -8.26 -23.89 -4.97
N ASN A 239 -8.99 -22.84 -5.33
CA ASN A 239 -9.80 -22.80 -6.55
C ASN A 239 -9.05 -22.04 -7.64
N ASN A 240 -8.55 -22.75 -8.64
CA ASN A 240 -7.91 -22.22 -9.84
C ASN A 240 -8.78 -22.42 -11.11
N ASP A 241 -10.10 -22.52 -10.98
CA ASP A 241 -10.99 -22.74 -12.12
C ASP A 241 -10.93 -21.57 -13.10
N GLN A 242 -10.63 -21.86 -14.37
CA GLN A 242 -10.34 -20.88 -15.43
C GLN A 242 -9.09 -20.01 -15.21
N GLY A 243 -8.52 -20.02 -14.01
CA GLY A 243 -7.36 -19.21 -13.65
C GLY A 243 -6.03 -19.80 -14.09
N THR A 244 -4.96 -19.06 -13.79
CA THR A 244 -3.58 -19.46 -14.06
C THR A 244 -2.72 -19.39 -12.82
N LEU A 245 -2.03 -20.49 -12.52
CA LEU A 245 -0.85 -20.55 -11.67
C LEU A 245 0.35 -20.86 -12.59
N ARG A 246 1.34 -19.98 -12.64
CA ARG A 246 2.49 -20.15 -13.54
C ARG A 246 3.82 -19.84 -12.84
N SER A 247 4.80 -20.70 -13.09
CA SER A 247 6.20 -20.40 -12.84
C SER A 247 7.07 -20.57 -14.08
N ASP A 248 8.05 -19.68 -14.29
CA ASP A 248 9.10 -19.91 -15.29
C ASP A 248 10.33 -20.66 -14.71
N GLY A 249 10.27 -21.10 -13.44
CA GLY A 249 11.19 -22.08 -12.85
C GLY A 249 10.41 -23.18 -12.15
N THR A 250 10.56 -23.38 -10.84
CA THR A 250 9.83 -24.44 -10.11
C THR A 250 8.47 -24.00 -9.59
N LEU A 251 7.53 -24.95 -9.56
CA LEU A 251 6.20 -24.77 -9.01
C LEU A 251 5.97 -25.77 -7.87
N ASP A 252 5.54 -25.25 -6.71
CA ASP A 252 5.18 -26.05 -5.54
C ASP A 252 3.79 -25.61 -5.05
N VAL A 253 2.80 -26.49 -5.17
CA VAL A 253 1.42 -26.24 -4.75
C VAL A 253 1.02 -27.27 -3.70
N ARG A 254 0.65 -26.80 -2.51
CA ARG A 254 0.09 -27.60 -1.42
C ARG A 254 -1.25 -27.00 -1.02
N ALA A 255 -2.30 -27.81 -1.00
CA ALA A 255 -3.64 -27.38 -0.58
C ALA A 255 -4.40 -28.50 0.15
N ALA A 256 -5.48 -28.19 0.88
CA ALA A 256 -6.38 -29.26 1.34
C ALA A 256 -7.13 -29.89 0.16
N SER A 257 -7.57 -29.06 -0.77
CA SER A 257 -8.18 -29.44 -2.04
C SER A 257 -7.77 -28.47 -3.15
N LEU A 258 -7.76 -28.97 -4.39
CA LEU A 258 -7.44 -28.20 -5.59
C LEU A 258 -8.55 -28.39 -6.63
N SER A 259 -9.22 -27.30 -7.00
CA SER A 259 -10.04 -27.23 -8.22
C SER A 259 -9.24 -26.53 -9.31
N ASN A 260 -9.20 -27.11 -10.50
CA ASN A 260 -8.46 -26.57 -11.66
C ASN A 260 -9.25 -26.82 -12.96
N ASN A 261 -10.57 -26.63 -12.91
CA ASN A 261 -11.45 -26.90 -14.03
C ASN A 261 -11.27 -25.81 -15.09
N SER A 262 -10.82 -26.20 -16.28
CA SER A 262 -10.42 -25.28 -17.36
C SER A 262 -9.35 -24.25 -16.94
N GLY A 263 -8.66 -24.50 -15.82
CA GLY A 263 -7.55 -23.69 -15.32
C GLY A 263 -6.20 -24.24 -15.76
N SER A 264 -5.15 -23.44 -15.58
CA SER A 264 -3.77 -23.80 -15.92
C SER A 264 -2.88 -23.73 -14.69
N THR A 265 -2.14 -24.81 -14.42
CA THR A 265 -1.07 -24.87 -13.41
C THR A 265 0.20 -25.35 -14.10
N THR A 266 1.14 -24.45 -14.35
CA THR A 266 2.29 -24.72 -15.23
C THR A 266 3.61 -24.26 -14.63
N SER A 267 4.67 -24.98 -14.98
CA SER A 267 6.05 -24.72 -14.58
C SER A 267 6.96 -24.95 -15.78
N ALA A 268 8.01 -24.14 -15.96
CA ALA A 268 9.07 -24.46 -16.92
C ALA A 268 10.08 -25.48 -16.35
N GLY A 269 10.22 -25.54 -15.02
CA GLY A 269 10.99 -26.53 -14.27
C GLY A 269 10.11 -27.62 -13.64
N ALA A 270 10.60 -28.22 -12.55
CA ALA A 270 9.85 -29.24 -11.82
C ALA A 270 8.58 -28.66 -11.17
N ALA A 271 7.48 -29.40 -11.25
CA ALA A 271 6.23 -29.08 -10.59
C ALA A 271 5.92 -30.16 -9.53
N SER A 272 5.61 -29.72 -8.31
CA SER A 272 5.02 -30.54 -7.26
C SER A 272 3.63 -29.99 -6.94
N VAL A 273 2.61 -30.86 -7.01
CA VAL A 273 1.24 -30.53 -6.65
C VAL A 273 0.76 -31.61 -5.70
N SER A 274 0.34 -31.22 -4.50
CA SER A 274 -0.14 -32.15 -3.48
C SER A 274 -1.40 -31.64 -2.82
N THR A 275 -2.31 -32.56 -2.53
CA THR A 275 -3.51 -32.30 -1.74
C THR A 275 -3.55 -33.24 -0.54
N SER A 276 -3.94 -32.76 0.62
CA SER A 276 -4.04 -33.60 1.83
C SER A 276 -5.37 -34.35 1.95
N GLY A 277 -6.38 -33.96 1.16
CA GLY A 277 -7.77 -34.30 1.45
C GLY A 277 -8.35 -33.36 2.50
N ALA A 278 -9.67 -33.16 2.46
CA ALA A 278 -10.45 -32.40 3.43
C ALA A 278 -10.98 -33.30 4.54
#